data_AF-A0AAE6M7H7-F1
#
_entry.id   AF-A0AAE6M7H7-F1
#
_cell.length_a   1.000
_cell.length_b   1.000
_cell.length_c   1.000
_cell.angle_alpha   90.00
_cell.angle_beta   90.00
_cell.angle_gamma   90.00
#
_symmetry.space_group_name_H-M   'P 1'
#
loop_
_entity.id
_entity.type
_entity.pdbx_description
1 polymer ?
#
loop_
_entity_poly.entity_id
_entity_poly.type
_entity_poly.pdbx_seq_one_letter_code
_entity_poly.pdbx_strand_id
1 'polypeptide(L)' 'MKTTDKAYEAINDCLTQIEQAAISGVLEGNAHQRCLEIKSLVYQTRQVLNKSFYITRDDVNKEE' A
#
# COMPACT_ATOMS: atom_id res chain seq x y z
N MET A 1 -19.54 3.14 -0.12
CA MET A 1 -18.09 3.38 -0.27
C MET A 1 -17.76 3.24 -1.76
N LYS A 2 -17.51 4.34 -2.50
CA LYS A 2 -17.07 4.25 -3.90
C LYS A 2 -15.55 4.14 -3.90
N THR A 3 -15.06 2.91 -3.90
CA THR A 3 -13.66 2.63 -4.18
C THR A 3 -13.43 2.98 -5.65
N THR A 4 -12.51 3.90 -5.93
CA THR A 4 -12.15 4.19 -7.32
C THR A 4 -11.32 3.03 -7.83
N ASP A 5 -11.58 2.54 -9.05
CA ASP A 5 -10.82 1.43 -9.66
C ASP A 5 -9.31 1.69 -9.59
N LYS A 6 -8.90 2.96 -9.69
CA LYS A 6 -7.52 3.43 -9.52
C LYS A 6 -6.90 3.13 -8.16
N ALA A 7 -7.67 3.22 -7.07
CA ALA A 7 -7.16 2.93 -5.74
C ALA A 7 -6.93 1.42 -5.54
N TYR A 8 -7.78 0.61 -6.15
CA TYR A 8 -7.62 -0.84 -6.17
C TYR A 8 -6.41 -1.27 -7.02
N GLU A 9 -6.27 -0.69 -8.22
CA GLU A 9 -5.09 -0.87 -9.09
C GLU A 9 -3.80 -0.48 -8.34
N ALA A 10 -3.76 0.70 -7.71
CA ALA A 10 -2.59 1.17 -6.96
C ALA A 10 -2.21 0.25 -5.79
N ILE A 11 -3.20 -0.36 -5.11
CA ILE A 11 -2.93 -1.35 -4.05
C ILE A 11 -2.32 -2.62 -4.65
N ASN A 12 -2.87 -3.14 -5.75
CA ASN A 12 -2.33 -4.32 -6.42
C ASN A 12 -0.89 -4.08 -6.92
N ASP A 13 -0.61 -2.92 -7.50
CA ASP A 13 0.74 -2.57 -7.94
C ASP A 13 1.73 -2.55 -6.77
N CYS A 14 1.32 -2.04 -5.60
CA CYS A 14 2.16 -2.08 -4.40
C CYS A 14 2.37 -3.50 -3.89
N LEU A 15 1.35 -4.36 -3.93
CA LEU A 15 1.45 -5.77 -3.53
C LEU A 15 2.42 -6.53 -4.44
N THR A 16 2.32 -6.36 -5.76
CA THR A 16 3.25 -6.98 -6.71
C THR A 16 4.69 -6.54 -6.48
N GLN A 17 4.93 -5.26 -6.19
CA GLN A 17 6.27 -4.76 -5.86
C GLN A 17 6.82 -5.37 -4.57
N ILE A 18 5.98 -5.58 -3.55
CA ILE A 18 6.38 -6.25 -2.30
C ILE A 18 6.81 -7.70 -2.58
N GLU A 19 6.05 -8.43 -3.38
CA GLU A 19 6.38 -9.80 -3.76
C GLU A 19 7.71 -9.88 -4.53
N GLN A 20 7.91 -8.97 -5.48
CA GLN A 20 9.16 -8.90 -6.26
C GLN A 20 10.37 -8.55 -5.38
N ALA A 21 10.23 -7.60 -4.45
CA ALA A 21 11.29 -7.26 -3.51
C ALA A 21 11.64 -8.44 -2.59
N ALA A 22 10.63 -9.20 -2.14
CA ALA A 22 10.86 -10.39 -1.33
C ALA A 22 11.60 -11.49 -2.11
N ILE A 23 11.16 -11.77 -3.34
CA ILE A 23 11.77 -12.79 -4.21
C ILE A 23 13.23 -12.43 -4.54
N SER A 24 13.48 -11.18 -4.97
CA SER A 24 14.83 -10.70 -5.27
C SER A 24 15.75 -10.74 -4.05
N GLY A 25 15.23 -10.43 -2.86
CA GLY A 25 15.98 -10.51 -1.60
C GLY A 25 16.53 -11.89 -1.29
N VAL A 26 15.78 -12.93 -1.64
CA VAL A 26 16.17 -14.33 -1.49
C VAL A 26 17.18 -14.72 -2.59
N LEU A 27 16.91 -14.37 -3.84
CA LEU A 27 17.73 -14.76 -4.99
C LEU A 27 19.09 -14.05 -5.03
N GLU A 28 19.15 -12.78 -4.65
CA GLU A 28 20.34 -11.92 -4.74
C GLU A 28 21.14 -11.90 -3.43
N GLY A 29 20.66 -12.56 -2.36
CA GLY A 29 21.33 -12.58 -1.06
C GLY A 29 21.37 -11.20 -0.37
N ASN A 30 20.53 -10.25 -0.79
CA ASN A 30 20.47 -8.88 -0.27
C ASN A 30 19.20 -8.60 0.57
N ALA A 31 18.70 -9.63 1.25
CA ALA A 31 17.46 -9.62 2.02
C ALA A 31 17.29 -8.41 2.95
N HIS A 32 18.36 -7.90 3.58
CA HIS A 32 18.27 -6.73 4.45
C HIS A 32 17.84 -5.47 3.69
N GLN A 33 18.45 -5.20 2.53
CA GLN A 33 18.12 -4.04 1.70
C GLN A 33 16.68 -4.14 1.18
N ARG A 34 16.28 -5.34 0.73
CA ARG A 34 14.91 -5.58 0.26
C ARG A 34 13.87 -5.48 1.36
N CYS A 35 14.22 -5.83 2.60
CA CYS A 35 13.33 -5.64 3.75
C CYS A 35 13.01 -4.15 4.00
N LEU A 36 13.98 -3.26 3.82
CA LEU A 36 13.75 -1.80 3.91
C LEU A 36 12.82 -1.31 2.80
N GLU A 37 13.00 -1.82 1.58
CA GLU A 37 12.14 -1.52 0.43
C GLU A 37 10.70 -2.00 0.66
N ILE A 38 10.52 -3.25 1.11
CA ILE A 38 9.21 -3.81 1.49
C ILE A 38 8.54 -2.94 2.56
N LYS A 39 9.28 -2.50 3.58
CA LYS A 39 8.72 -1.64 4.64
C LYS A 39 8.20 -0.31 4.08
N SER A 40 8.90 0.27 3.11
CA SER A 40 8.45 1.48 2.40
C SER A 40 7.17 1.23 1.60
N LEU A 41 7.13 0.14 0.83
CA LEU A 41 5.97 -0.25 0.03
C LEU A 41 4.74 -0.50 0.91
N VAL A 42 4.89 -1.23 2.02
CA VAL A 42 3.79 -1.46 2.99
C VAL A 42 3.25 -0.14 3.54
N TYR A 43 4.13 0.82 3.84
CA TYR A 43 3.69 2.14 4.27
C TYR A 43 2.89 2.88 3.20
N GLN A 44 3.35 2.85 1.94
CA GLN A 44 2.63 3.43 0.81
C GLN A 44 1.25 2.78 0.61
N THR A 45 1.16 1.44 0.65
CA THR A 45 -0.12 0.73 0.57
C THR A 45 -1.09 1.19 1.66
N ARG A 46 -0.62 1.35 2.89
CA ARG A 46 -1.45 1.87 4.01
C ARG A 46 -1.92 3.30 3.76
N GLN A 47 -1.10 4.14 3.15
CA GLN A 47 -1.52 5.50 2.79
C GLN A 47 -2.62 5.49 1.71
N VAL A 48 -2.52 4.63 0.70
CA VAL A 48 -3.57 4.48 -0.33
C VAL A 48 -4.86 3.97 0.31
N LEU A 49 -4.78 2.95 1.16
CA LEU A 49 -5.92 2.43 1.93
C LEU A 49 -6.58 3.53 2.77
N ASN A 50 -5.79 4.29 3.52
CA ASN A 50 -6.32 5.36 4.37
C ASN A 50 -6.98 6.48 3.56
N LYS A 51 -6.40 6.88 2.43
CA LYS A 51 -6.96 7.97 1.59
C LYS A 51 -8.20 7.54 0.82
N SER A 52 -8.27 6.28 0.39
CA SER A 52 -9.28 5.83 -0.55
C SER A 52 -10.41 5.01 0.08
N PHE A 53 -10.21 4.48 1.29
CA PHE A 53 -11.15 3.57 1.93
C PHE A 53 -11.54 4.00 3.35
N TYR A 54 -10.70 4.76 4.06
CA TYR A 54 -11.06 5.35 5.35
C TYR A 54 -11.50 6.80 5.16
N ILE A 55 -12.80 7.03 5.28
CA ILE A 55 -13.32 8.38 5.53
C ILE A 55 -12.82 8.77 6.93
N THR A 56 -11.95 9.78 7.05
CA THR A 56 -11.65 10.41 8.34
C THR A 56 -12.97 10.79 9.00
N ARG A 57 -13.15 10.43 10.28
CA ARG A 57 -14.41 10.63 11.03
C ARG A 57 -15.01 12.04 10.94
N ASP A 58 -14.23 13.04 10.51
CA ASP A 58 -14.68 14.42 10.29
C ASP A 58 -15.67 14.61 9.14
N ASP A 59 -15.75 13.70 8.16
CA ASP A 59 -16.74 13.82 7.07
C ASP A 59 -18.14 13.30 7.47
N VAL A 60 -18.27 12.66 8.63
CA VAL A 60 -19.59 12.22 9.16
C VAL A 60 -20.33 13.36 9.87
N ASN A 61 -19.64 14.44 10.25
CA ASN A 61 -20.22 15.57 10.98
C ASN A 61 -20.57 16.78 10.10
N LYS A 62 -20.62 16.63 8.76
CA LYS A 62 -21.00 17.71 7.83
C LYS A 62 -22.39 17.54 7.20
N GLU A 63 -23.15 16.54 7.63
CA GLU A 63 -24.54 16.33 7.21
C GLU A 63 -25.49 16.29 8.43
N GLU A 64 -25.38 17.27 9.33
CA GLU A 64 -26.46 17.64 10.26
C GLU A 64 -26.79 19.14 10.16
#